data_AF-A0A6M0P2U9-F1
#
_entry.id   AF-A0A6M0P2U9-F1
#
_cell.length_a   1.000
_cell.length_b   1.000
_cell.length_c   1.000
_cell.angle_alpha   90.00
_cell.angle_beta   90.00
_cell.angle_gamma   90.00
#
_symmetry.space_group_name_H-M   'P 1'
#
loop_
_entity.id
_entity.type
_entity.pdbx_description
1 polymer ?
#
loop_
_entity_poly.entity_id
_entity_poly.type
_entity_poly.pdbx_seq_one_letter_code
_entity_poly.pdbx_strand_id
1 'polypeptide(L)'
;MKRIAIDMDEVIADFIPKHLALFNRDYNENISIEDLKGKKLRDLRPHLQDEVTNYLLDPSFFRDLAVMKDSQDVIKELSQYYEIVWNYNNSSLNDIKKKGLISFLR
;
A
#
# COMPACT_ATOMS: atom_id res chain seq x y z
N MET A 1 17.48 1.48 23.95
CA MET A 1 17.51 1.47 22.48
C MET A 1 16.26 2.19 21.98
N LYS A 2 16.34 3.09 20.99
CA LYS A 2 15.17 3.76 20.43
C LYS A 2 14.54 2.87 19.35
N ARG A 3 13.22 2.92 19.20
CA ARG A 3 12.45 2.10 18.25
C ARG A 3 11.74 2.99 17.24
N ILE A 4 11.68 2.56 15.99
CA ILE A 4 10.90 3.21 14.93
C ILE A 4 9.87 2.19 14.43
N ALA A 5 8.60 2.55 14.52
CA ALA A 5 7.52 1.80 13.90
C ALA A 5 7.34 2.28 12.45
N ILE A 6 7.45 1.36 11.49
CA ILE A 6 7.31 1.66 10.06
C ILE A 6 6.01 1.04 9.55
N ASP A 7 5.15 1.88 8.97
CA ASP A 7 3.94 1.43 8.27
C ASP A 7 4.31 0.90 6.87
N MET A 8 3.40 0.18 6.22
CA MET A 8 3.68 -0.49 4.95
C MET A 8 3.15 0.27 3.74
N ASP A 9 1.83 0.49 3.71
CA ASP A 9 1.17 1.08 2.56
C ASP A 9 1.56 2.56 2.44
N GLU A 10 1.90 3.01 1.23
CA GLU A 10 2.34 4.38 0.95
C GLU A 10 3.64 4.81 1.67
N VAL A 11 4.35 3.86 2.32
CA VAL A 11 5.65 4.08 2.96
C VAL A 11 6.74 3.22 2.32
N ILE A 12 6.51 1.91 2.21
CA ILE A 12 7.43 0.98 1.52
C ILE A 12 6.82 0.39 0.26
N ALA A 13 5.49 0.35 0.18
CA ALA A 13 4.76 -0.18 -0.97
C ALA A 13 3.95 0.94 -1.64
N ASP A 14 4.17 1.13 -2.93
CA ASP A 14 3.48 2.13 -3.73
C ASP A 14 2.09 1.61 -4.16
N PHE A 15 1.13 1.85 -3.27
CA PHE A 15 -0.22 1.32 -3.32
C PHE A 15 -1.10 2.05 -4.37
N ILE A 16 -1.01 3.37 -4.41
CA ILE A 16 -1.97 4.24 -5.10
C ILE A 16 -1.97 4.04 -6.62
N PRO A 17 -0.82 3.98 -7.33
CA PRO A 17 -0.81 3.85 -8.78
C PRO A 17 -1.45 2.56 -9.27
N LYS A 18 -1.22 1.44 -8.56
CA LYS A 18 -1.84 0.16 -8.92
C LYS A 18 -3.34 0.18 -8.69
N HIS A 19 -3.78 0.72 -7.55
CA HIS A 19 -5.21 0.81 -7.24
C HIS A 19 -5.97 1.66 -8.27
N LEU A 20 -5.39 2.81 -8.65
CA LEU A 20 -5.92 3.66 -9.72
C LEU A 20 -5.92 2.96 -11.07
N ALA A 21 -4.85 2.26 -11.45
CA ALA A 21 -4.76 1.59 -12.74
C ALA A 21 -5.83 0.50 -12.90
N LEU A 22 -6.08 -0.30 -11.86
CA LEU A 22 -7.13 -1.31 -11.87
C LEU A 22 -8.52 -0.67 -11.97
N PHE A 23 -8.77 0.36 -11.16
CA PHE A 23 -10.05 1.05 -11.16
C PHE A 23 -10.35 1.73 -12.50
N ASN A 24 -9.40 2.50 -13.03
CA ASN A 24 -9.53 3.18 -14.32
C ASN A 24 -9.76 2.18 -15.46
N ARG A 25 -9.09 1.03 -15.44
CA ARG A 25 -9.29 -0.05 -16.42
C ARG A 25 -10.70 -0.64 -16.35
N ASP A 26 -11.17 -0.98 -15.16
CA ASP A 26 -12.42 -1.73 -14.99
C ASP A 26 -13.67 -0.85 -15.15
N TYR A 27 -13.56 0.44 -14.81
CA TYR A 27 -14.65 1.41 -14.90
C TYR A 27 -14.52 2.38 -16.08
N ASN A 28 -13.52 2.20 -16.94
CA ASN A 28 -13.21 3.08 -18.07
C ASN A 28 -13.13 4.56 -17.67
N GLU A 29 -12.38 4.80 -16.59
CA GLU A 29 -12.14 6.12 -16.00
C GLU A 29 -10.71 6.60 -16.23
N ASN A 30 -10.45 7.86 -15.89
CA ASN A 30 -9.13 8.47 -16.00
C ASN A 30 -8.82 9.34 -14.76
N ILE A 31 -9.00 8.76 -13.57
CA ILE A 31 -8.67 9.42 -12.30
C ILE A 31 -7.15 9.45 -12.14
N SER A 32 -6.60 10.64 -11.87
CA SER A 32 -5.18 10.85 -11.64
C SER A 32 -4.83 10.85 -10.15
N ILE A 33 -3.54 10.75 -9.83
CA ILE A 33 -3.04 10.87 -8.45
C ILE A 33 -3.35 12.27 -7.89
N GLU A 34 -3.27 13.31 -8.73
CA GLU A 34 -3.69 14.68 -8.40
C GLU A 34 -5.12 14.75 -7.89
N ASP A 35 -6.05 13.99 -8.48
CA ASP A 35 -7.46 13.97 -8.07
C ASP A 35 -7.67 13.33 -6.70
N LEU A 36 -6.74 12.47 -6.28
CA LEU A 36 -6.72 11.82 -4.96
C LEU A 36 -6.05 12.68 -3.86
N LYS A 37 -5.57 13.89 -4.15
CA LYS A 37 -4.93 14.74 -3.13
C LYS A 37 -5.93 15.07 -2.01
N GLY A 38 -5.70 14.47 -0.84
CA GLY A 38 -6.54 14.63 0.35
C GLY A 38 -7.86 13.85 0.31
N LYS A 39 -8.05 12.94 -0.65
CA LYS A 39 -9.27 12.14 -0.82
C LYS A 39 -8.92 10.67 -1.09
N LYS A 40 -9.77 9.75 -0.67
CA LYS A 40 -9.65 8.33 -1.06
C LYS A 40 -10.48 8.07 -2.30
N LEU A 41 -10.12 7.03 -3.05
CA LEU A 41 -10.86 6.64 -4.26
C LEU A 41 -12.35 6.37 -3.98
N ARG A 42 -12.65 5.74 -2.83
CA ARG A 42 -14.03 5.54 -2.33
C ARG A 42 -14.78 6.83 -2.02
N ASP A 43 -14.09 7.93 -1.73
CA ASP A 43 -14.71 9.24 -1.48
C ASP A 43 -15.05 9.92 -2.81
N LEU A 44 -14.25 9.70 -3.86
CA LEU A 44 -14.54 10.15 -5.23
C LEU A 44 -15.66 9.35 -5.88
N ARG A 45 -15.78 8.06 -5.55
CA ARG A 45 -16.77 7.13 -6.11
C ARG A 45 -17.52 6.40 -4.99
N PRO A 46 -18.41 7.09 -4.28
CA PRO A 46 -19.14 6.53 -3.14
C PRO A 46 -20.13 5.43 -3.55
N HIS A 47 -20.48 5.31 -4.83
CA HIS A 47 -21.33 4.23 -5.33
C HIS A 47 -20.57 2.93 -5.62
N LEU A 48 -19.23 2.96 -5.58
CA LEU A 48 -18.35 1.83 -5.93
C LEU A 48 -17.45 1.42 -4.76
N GLN A 49 -17.86 1.68 -3.52
CA GLN A 49 -17.00 1.45 -2.35
C GLN A 49 -16.64 -0.03 -2.17
N ASP A 50 -17.58 -0.93 -2.44
CA ASP A 50 -17.39 -2.36 -2.26
C ASP A 50 -16.38 -2.87 -3.28
N GLU A 51 -16.48 -2.44 -4.53
CA GLU A 51 -15.59 -2.84 -5.61
C GLU A 51 -14.18 -2.29 -5.44
N VAL A 52 -14.09 -1.01 -5.03
CA VAL A 52 -12.81 -0.38 -4.64
C VAL A 52 -12.13 -1.16 -3.51
N THR A 53 -12.92 -1.71 -2.58
CA THR A 53 -12.43 -2.53 -1.46
C THR A 53 -12.10 -3.96 -1.89
N ASN A 54 -12.85 -4.53 -2.82
CA ASN A 54 -12.68 -5.90 -3.30
C ASN A 54 -11.32 -6.14 -3.97
N TYR A 55 -10.74 -5.12 -4.63
CA TYR A 55 -9.36 -5.22 -5.12
C TYR A 55 -8.35 -5.57 -4.03
N LEU A 56 -8.59 -5.12 -2.79
CA LEU A 56 -7.72 -5.37 -1.64
C LEU A 56 -7.87 -6.77 -1.07
N LEU A 57 -8.95 -7.47 -1.42
CA LEU A 57 -9.18 -8.84 -1.00
C LEU A 57 -8.44 -9.83 -1.91
N ASP A 58 -8.01 -9.39 -3.11
CA ASP A 58 -7.21 -10.22 -4.00
C ASP A 58 -5.75 -10.34 -3.48
N PRO A 59 -5.28 -11.55 -3.12
CA PRO A 59 -3.90 -11.75 -2.67
C PRO A 59 -2.84 -11.43 -3.74
N SER A 60 -3.22 -11.38 -5.02
CA SER A 60 -2.34 -10.95 -6.09
C SER A 60 -2.05 -9.46 -6.02
N PHE A 61 -2.98 -8.66 -5.50
CA PHE A 61 -2.85 -7.21 -5.50
C PHE A 61 -1.55 -6.72 -4.84
N PHE A 62 -1.17 -7.30 -3.69
CA PHE A 62 -0.01 -6.87 -2.92
C PHE A 62 1.32 -7.52 -3.34
N ARG A 63 1.31 -8.53 -4.21
CA ARG A 63 2.52 -9.31 -4.55
C ARG A 63 3.49 -8.57 -5.48
N ASP A 64 2.95 -7.69 -6.32
CA ASP A 64 3.64 -6.99 -7.40
C ASP A 64 3.45 -5.47 -7.27
N LEU A 65 3.24 -4.98 -6.04
CA LEU A 65 3.33 -3.54 -5.80
C LEU A 65 4.73 -3.04 -6.14
N ALA A 66 4.84 -1.79 -6.56
CA ALA A 66 6.15 -1.16 -6.70
C ALA A 66 6.70 -0.81 -5.32
N VAL A 67 8.03 -0.83 -5.19
CA VAL A 67 8.71 -0.35 -3.98
C VAL A 67 8.66 1.17 -3.97
N MET A 68 8.27 1.75 -2.84
CA MET A 68 8.33 3.19 -2.65
C MET A 68 9.77 3.66 -2.81
N LYS A 69 9.98 4.69 -3.63
CA LYS A 69 11.32 5.16 -4.00
C LYS A 69 12.17 5.44 -2.76
N ASP A 70 13.43 4.96 -2.79
CA ASP A 70 14.45 5.14 -1.75
C ASP A 70 14.11 4.52 -0.37
N SER A 71 12.91 3.92 -0.20
CA SER A 71 12.42 3.43 1.09
C SER A 71 13.31 2.32 1.66
N GLN A 72 13.78 1.39 0.83
CA GLN A 72 14.66 0.30 1.25
C GLN A 72 16.01 0.82 1.75
N ASP A 73 16.61 1.77 1.05
CA ASP A 73 17.92 2.33 1.42
C ASP A 73 17.84 3.14 2.71
N VAL A 74 16.81 3.98 2.86
CA VAL A 74 16.57 4.77 4.08
C VAL A 74 16.30 3.87 5.28
N ILE A 75 15.49 2.83 5.12
CA ILE A 75 15.20 1.88 6.21
C ILE A 75 16.46 1.11 6.60
N LYS A 76 17.29 0.72 5.63
CA LYS A 76 18.57 0.07 5.89
C LYS A 76 19.50 0.97 6.69
N GLU A 77 19.60 2.24 6.35
CA GLU A 77 20.38 3.22 7.13
C GLU A 77 19.83 3.37 8.55
N LEU A 78 18.51 3.58 8.71
CA LEU A 78 17.87 3.71 10.02
C LEU A 78 18.07 2.47 10.90
N SER A 79 18.08 1.27 10.32
CA SER A 79 18.28 0.00 11.04
C SER A 79 19.65 -0.12 11.72
N GLN A 80 20.63 0.70 11.30
CA GLN A 80 21.95 0.74 11.94
C GLN A 80 21.91 1.44 13.30
N TYR A 81 20.92 2.31 13.52
CA TYR A 81 20.83 3.17 14.71
C TYR A 81 19.60 2.89 15.57
N TYR A 82 18.55 2.29 14.99
CA TYR A 82 17.26 2.08 15.61
C TYR A 82 16.80 0.63 15.46
N GLU A 83 16.03 0.16 16.45
CA GLU A 83 15.27 -1.06 16.30
C GLU A 83 14.03 -0.76 15.43
N ILE A 84 14.00 -1.32 14.23
CA ILE A 84 12.87 -1.18 13.31
C ILE A 84 11.82 -2.22 13.66
N VAL A 85 10.61 -1.76 13.94
CA VAL A 85 9.43 -2.61 14.11
C VAL A 85 8.43 -2.28 13.02
N TRP A 86 7.79 -3.29 12.46
CA TRP A 86 6.75 -3.09 11.45
C TRP A 86 5.41 -2.88 12.14
N ASN A 87 4.73 -1.81 11.80
CA ASN A 87 3.38 -1.55 12.30
C ASN A 87 2.37 -2.33 11.46
N TYR A 88 1.86 -3.43 12.01
CA TYR A 88 0.73 -4.16 11.42
C TYR A 88 -0.50 -3.95 12.30
N ASN A 89 -1.53 -3.29 11.76
CA ASN A 89 -2.85 -3.32 12.41
C ASN A 89 -3.42 -4.76 12.30
N ASN A 90 -4.28 -5.18 13.22
CA ASN A 90 -4.78 -6.56 13.25
C ASN A 90 -6.12 -6.66 12.47
N SER A 91 -6.04 -6.73 11.14
CA SER A 91 -7.21 -6.90 10.26
C SER A 91 -6.97 -8.05 9.27
N SER A 92 -8.05 -8.70 8.81
CA SER A 92 -7.97 -9.80 7.82
C SER A 92 -7.24 -9.41 6.52
N LEU A 93 -7.34 -8.14 6.12
CA LEU A 93 -6.58 -7.56 5.02
C LEU A 93 -5.06 -7.60 5.27
N ASN A 94 -4.63 -7.47 6.52
CA ASN A 94 -3.21 -7.43 6.86
C ASN A 94 -2.54 -8.82 6.79
N ASP A 95 -3.28 -9.91 6.93
CA ASP A 95 -2.76 -11.26 6.66
C ASP A 95 -2.49 -11.48 5.16
N ILE A 96 -3.36 -10.94 4.31
CA ILE A 96 -3.20 -10.97 2.85
C ILE A 96 -2.00 -10.10 2.44
N LYS A 97 -1.92 -8.87 2.97
CA LYS A 97 -0.78 -7.97 2.79
C LYS A 97 0.51 -8.61 3.25
N LYS A 98 0.56 -9.18 4.45
CA LYS A 98 1.75 -9.83 5.00
C LYS A 98 2.23 -10.95 4.07
N LYS A 99 1.34 -11.80 3.57
CA LYS A 99 1.72 -12.86 2.61
C LYS A 99 2.24 -12.31 1.28
N GLY A 100 1.66 -11.22 0.78
CA GLY A 100 2.11 -10.56 -0.46
C GLY A 100 3.45 -9.84 -0.31
N LEU A 101 3.60 -9.10 0.79
CA LEU A 101 4.73 -8.21 1.07
C LEU A 101 5.91 -8.87 1.80
N ILE A 102 5.77 -10.09 2.35
CA ILE A 102 6.95 -10.87 2.81
C ILE A 102 7.95 -11.06 1.66
N SER A 103 7.50 -11.02 0.41
CA SER A 103 8.39 -11.01 -0.77
C SER A 103 9.27 -9.76 -0.88
N PHE A 104 8.86 -8.61 -0.33
CA PHE A 104 9.60 -7.34 -0.37
C PHE A 104 10.76 -7.25 0.63
N LEU A 105 10.71 -8.06 1.70
CA LEU A 105 11.73 -8.07 2.75
C LEU A 105 12.85 -9.09 2.49
N ARG A 106 12.78 -9.80 1.35
CA ARG A 106 13.84 -10.68 0.85
C ARG A 106 14.66 -9.96 -0.21
#